data_AF-A0A950JKR4-F1
#
_entry.id   AF-A0A950JKR4-F1
#
_cell.length_a   1.000
_cell.length_b   1.000
_cell.length_c   1.000
_cell.angle_alpha   90.00
_cell.angle_beta   90.00
_cell.angle_gamma   90.00
#
_symmetry.space_group_name_H-M   'P 1'
#
loop_
_entity.id
_entity.type
_entity.pdbx_description
1 polymer ?
#
loop_
_entity_poly.entity_id
_entity_poly.type
_entity_poly.pdbx_seq_one_letter_code
_entity_poly.pdbx_strand_id
1 'polypeptide(L)'
;MSAAWLVKGLSAAERALRTAGALAVAMSLVLPTVPALAADSFSTDWAPAAKSQARLIAGGGGLAGFEIALAPGAITYWRDPGDAGLPPTLDFSLSDNVASVETEFPAPKRIKEADGGEAFGYDRGVVFPLRVKPRDPTEPATLKLNADFAVCEKVCLPAKAHLELKLPSAQASPHASAIDAALAAVPRAVPSKDFGALEALGADSWRLCPAHADGPPRDLFVEAPEGWWLKTTPAQAEGGGDCFTLTIGDKPKDAAFPVALRLTLTGGPGPIETTIQAAPKT
;
A
#
# COMPACT_ATOMS: atom_id res chain seq x y z
N MET A 1 5.22 111.00 23.04
CA MET A 1 4.03 111.87 23.18
C MET A 1 2.82 111.09 22.71
N SER A 2 1.62 111.40 23.23
CA SER A 2 0.26 110.82 23.04
C SER A 2 0.04 109.79 21.89
N ALA A 3 -0.60 108.63 22.07
CA ALA A 3 -2.00 108.40 22.51
C ALA A 3 -3.03 109.09 21.56
N ALA A 4 -4.07 108.49 20.97
CA ALA A 4 -4.83 107.26 21.24
C ALA A 4 -5.90 107.00 20.12
N TRP A 5 -6.76 105.97 20.28
CA TRP A 5 -8.08 105.75 19.58
C TRP A 5 -8.02 105.37 18.07
N LEU A 6 -8.90 104.62 17.38
CA LEU A 6 -10.18 103.85 17.55
C LEU A 6 -10.17 102.71 16.47
N VAL A 7 -10.97 101.61 16.44
CA VAL A 7 -11.67 100.77 17.44
C VAL A 7 -12.31 99.52 16.75
N LYS A 8 -12.64 98.46 17.51
CA LYS A 8 -13.52 97.29 17.19
C LYS A 8 -13.18 96.36 15.99
N GLY A 9 -12.85 95.12 16.34
CA GLY A 9 -12.86 93.94 15.46
C GLY A 9 -13.09 92.65 16.24
N LEU A 10 -14.16 92.58 17.05
CA LEU A 10 -14.53 91.35 17.78
C LEU A 10 -15.24 90.37 16.84
N SER A 11 -14.69 89.18 16.64
CA SER A 11 -15.38 87.92 17.02
C SER A 11 -14.53 86.67 16.75
N ALA A 12 -14.75 85.66 17.60
CA ALA A 12 -14.52 84.24 17.34
C ALA A 12 -13.09 83.71 17.11
N ALA A 13 -12.06 84.38 17.62
CA ALA A 13 -10.86 83.68 18.10
C ALA A 13 -10.98 83.47 19.63
N GLU A 14 -10.60 82.28 20.08
CA GLU A 14 -10.35 81.92 21.49
C GLU A 14 -11.54 82.02 22.47
N ARG A 15 -12.24 80.90 22.67
CA ARG A 15 -12.86 80.58 23.97
C ARG A 15 -13.04 79.08 24.17
N ALA A 16 -12.40 78.53 25.21
CA ALA A 16 -12.59 77.20 25.82
C ALA A 16 -12.69 76.01 24.84
N LEU A 17 -11.67 75.16 24.67
CA LEU A 17 -11.10 74.32 25.73
C LEU A 17 -12.16 73.70 26.65
N ARG A 18 -12.91 72.69 26.18
CA ARG A 18 -13.49 71.55 26.95
C ARG A 18 -14.48 70.72 26.11
N THR A 19 -13.98 69.67 25.46
CA THR A 19 -14.60 68.33 25.35
C THR A 19 -13.65 67.41 24.57
N ALA A 20 -13.00 66.47 25.26
CA ALA A 20 -12.23 65.42 24.60
C ALA A 20 -13.22 64.38 24.04
N GLY A 21 -13.43 64.42 22.72
CA GLY A 21 -14.31 63.51 21.98
C GLY A 21 -13.53 62.75 20.91
N ALA A 22 -12.55 61.94 21.32
CA ALA A 22 -11.78 61.11 20.40
C ALA A 22 -12.64 59.92 19.91
N LEU A 23 -13.41 60.12 18.84
CA LEU A 23 -14.08 59.03 18.14
C LEU A 23 -13.07 58.24 17.29
N ALA A 24 -12.22 57.46 17.97
CA ALA A 24 -11.38 56.48 17.31
C ALA A 24 -12.29 55.39 16.73
N VAL A 25 -12.46 55.39 15.40
CA VAL A 25 -13.12 54.29 14.69
C VAL A 25 -12.21 53.07 14.79
N ALA A 26 -12.48 52.22 15.78
CA ALA A 26 -11.79 50.96 15.96
C ALA A 26 -12.20 50.02 14.81
N MET A 27 -11.43 50.06 13.72
CA MET A 27 -11.53 49.12 12.62
C MET A 27 -11.00 47.76 13.09
N SER A 28 -11.85 47.02 13.81
CA SER A 28 -11.54 45.69 14.34
C SER A 28 -11.10 44.77 13.20
N LEU A 29 -9.80 44.50 13.16
CA LEU A 29 -9.20 43.57 12.20
C LEU A 29 -9.62 42.15 12.58
N VAL A 30 -10.76 41.70 12.06
CA VAL A 30 -11.23 40.31 12.21
C VAL A 30 -10.31 39.43 11.36
N LEU A 31 -9.18 39.03 11.96
CA LEU A 31 -8.31 38.00 11.40
C LEU A 31 -9.14 36.71 11.28
N PRO A 32 -9.33 36.16 10.06
CA PRO A 32 -10.00 34.88 9.93
C PRO A 32 -9.13 33.82 10.61
N THR A 33 -9.67 33.22 11.68
CA THR A 33 -9.06 32.06 12.32
C THR A 33 -9.15 30.87 11.38
N VAL A 34 -8.18 30.74 10.48
CA VAL A 34 -8.03 29.56 9.63
C VAL A 34 -7.79 28.39 10.57
N PRO A 35 -8.66 27.36 10.61
CA PRO A 35 -8.39 26.20 11.43
C PRO A 35 -7.15 25.52 10.89
N ALA A 36 -6.09 25.45 11.71
CA ALA A 36 -4.92 24.65 11.39
C ALA A 36 -5.39 23.18 11.34
N LEU A 37 -5.41 22.61 10.14
CA LEU A 37 -5.53 21.16 9.98
C LEU A 37 -4.34 20.54 10.71
N ALA A 38 -4.62 19.78 11.77
CA ALA A 38 -3.58 19.05 12.47
C ALA A 38 -2.93 18.07 11.49
N ALA A 39 -1.61 18.15 11.35
CA ALA A 39 -0.85 17.20 10.55
C ALA A 39 -1.09 15.79 11.11
N ASP A 40 -1.41 14.83 10.23
CA ASP A 40 -1.64 13.45 10.64
C ASP A 40 -0.32 12.79 11.01
N SER A 41 -0.01 12.74 12.31
CA SER A 41 1.18 12.07 12.84
C SER A 41 1.24 10.56 12.59
N PHE A 42 0.18 9.97 12.03
CA PHE A 42 0.12 8.55 11.71
C PHE A 42 0.29 8.26 10.21
N SER A 43 0.49 9.26 9.36
CA SER A 43 0.84 9.03 7.95
C SER A 43 1.81 10.06 7.38
N THR A 44 2.48 9.71 6.29
CA THR A 44 3.18 10.71 5.48
C THR A 44 2.18 11.40 4.55
N ASP A 45 2.56 12.58 4.06
CA ASP A 45 1.94 13.12 2.85
C ASP A 45 2.01 12.09 1.71
N TRP A 46 1.06 12.18 0.78
CA TRP A 46 1.07 11.39 -0.45
C TRP A 46 2.21 11.84 -1.36
N ALA A 47 3.17 10.95 -1.63
CA ALA A 47 4.16 11.14 -2.67
C ALA A 47 3.54 10.82 -4.05
N PRO A 48 3.40 11.79 -4.97
CA PRO A 48 2.83 11.54 -6.29
C PRO A 48 3.82 10.77 -7.17
N ALA A 49 3.32 9.84 -7.97
CA ALA A 49 4.11 9.07 -8.93
C ALA A 49 3.33 8.88 -10.24
N ALA A 50 3.90 8.13 -11.19
CA ALA A 50 3.24 7.86 -12.47
C ALA A 50 1.90 7.13 -12.25
N LYS A 51 0.78 7.78 -12.61
CA LYS A 51 -0.60 7.24 -12.50
C LYS A 51 -0.95 6.71 -11.11
N SER A 52 -0.28 7.20 -10.07
CA SER A 52 -0.39 6.68 -8.70
C SER A 52 0.08 7.73 -7.69
N GLN A 53 -0.15 7.44 -6.42
CA GLN A 53 0.48 8.13 -5.30
C GLN A 53 0.68 7.11 -4.18
N ALA A 54 1.72 7.29 -3.36
CA ALA A 54 2.01 6.37 -2.27
C ALA A 54 2.39 7.08 -0.97
N ARG A 55 2.15 6.43 0.17
CA ARG A 55 2.50 6.93 1.50
C ARG A 55 2.77 5.81 2.48
N LEU A 56 3.41 6.14 3.61
CA LEU A 56 3.44 5.26 4.78
C LEU A 56 2.29 5.63 5.72
N ILE A 57 1.66 4.61 6.31
CA ILE A 57 0.65 4.72 7.36
C ILE A 57 1.09 3.88 8.58
N ALA A 58 0.90 4.38 9.79
CA ALA A 58 1.15 3.65 11.03
C ALA A 58 -0.12 2.97 11.51
N GLY A 59 -0.05 1.73 11.99
CA GLY A 59 -1.15 1.01 12.65
C GLY A 59 -1.11 1.08 14.19
N GLY A 60 0.06 1.34 14.75
CA GLY A 60 0.34 1.19 16.18
C GLY A 60 0.89 -0.21 16.50
N GLY A 61 1.50 -0.39 17.68
CA GLY A 61 1.98 -1.70 18.14
C GLY A 61 3.02 -2.39 17.24
N GLY A 62 3.82 -1.62 16.48
CA GLY A 62 4.79 -2.17 15.52
C GLY A 62 4.20 -2.51 14.15
N LEU A 63 2.92 -2.23 13.90
CA LEU A 63 2.32 -2.32 12.56
C LEU A 63 2.42 -0.98 11.82
N ALA A 64 2.71 -1.07 10.53
CA ALA A 64 2.60 0.00 9.54
C ALA A 64 2.06 -0.56 8.22
N GLY A 65 1.88 0.29 7.22
CA GLY A 65 1.51 -0.09 5.87
C GLY A 65 2.15 0.83 4.84
N PHE A 66 2.56 0.25 3.70
CA PHE A 66 2.87 1.00 2.50
C PHE A 66 1.61 1.06 1.63
N GLU A 67 0.97 2.21 1.57
CA GLU A 67 -0.28 2.42 0.83
C GLU A 67 0.01 3.02 -0.54
N ILE A 68 -0.52 2.38 -1.59
CA ILE A 68 -0.53 2.90 -2.97
C ILE A 68 -1.98 3.15 -3.38
N ALA A 69 -2.29 4.37 -3.81
CA ALA A 69 -3.52 4.67 -4.54
C ALA A 69 -3.23 4.76 -6.05
N LEU A 70 -4.10 4.18 -6.86
CA LEU A 70 -3.96 4.09 -8.32
C LEU A 70 -4.97 5.00 -9.02
N ALA A 71 -4.57 5.57 -10.15
CA ALA A 71 -5.50 6.22 -11.06
C ALA A 71 -6.49 5.20 -11.69
N PRO A 72 -7.70 5.62 -12.10
CA PRO A 72 -8.66 4.71 -12.72
C PRO A 72 -8.08 3.98 -13.93
N GLY A 73 -8.20 2.64 -13.93
CA GLY A 73 -7.68 1.76 -14.99
C GLY A 73 -6.20 1.42 -14.89
N ALA A 74 -5.45 2.00 -13.94
CA ALA A 74 -4.08 1.61 -13.67
C ALA A 74 -3.99 0.42 -12.69
N ILE A 75 -2.94 -0.39 -12.85
CA ILE A 75 -2.63 -1.56 -12.02
C ILE A 75 -1.22 -1.43 -11.43
N THR A 76 -0.95 -2.09 -10.30
CA THR A 76 0.40 -2.32 -9.76
C THR A 76 0.59 -3.80 -9.43
N TYR A 77 1.83 -4.28 -9.42
CA TYR A 77 2.12 -5.72 -9.35
C TYR A 77 2.21 -6.30 -7.93
N TRP A 78 2.06 -7.63 -7.87
CA TRP A 78 2.37 -8.46 -6.72
C TRP A 78 3.87 -8.79 -6.66
N ARG A 79 4.28 -9.58 -5.65
CA ARG A 79 5.68 -10.04 -5.48
C ARG A 79 6.16 -10.99 -6.59
N ASP A 80 5.23 -11.72 -7.18
CA ASP A 80 5.38 -12.43 -8.45
C ASP A 80 4.44 -11.72 -9.43
N PRO A 81 4.94 -11.06 -10.49
CA PRO A 81 4.13 -10.16 -11.30
C PRO A 81 3.34 -10.84 -12.42
N GLY A 82 3.52 -12.13 -12.68
CA GLY A 82 3.03 -12.76 -13.92
C GLY A 82 3.86 -12.39 -15.16
N ASP A 83 3.31 -12.61 -16.37
CA ASP A 83 4.06 -12.73 -17.64
C ASP A 83 5.01 -11.55 -17.97
N ALA A 84 4.67 -10.32 -17.61
CA ALA A 84 5.35 -9.12 -18.13
C ALA A 84 5.61 -7.98 -17.13
N GLY A 85 5.29 -8.17 -15.84
CA GLY A 85 5.37 -7.09 -14.84
C GLY A 85 6.68 -7.00 -14.07
N LEU A 86 6.73 -6.04 -13.13
CA LEU A 86 7.86 -5.82 -12.23
C LEU A 86 7.39 -5.78 -10.77
N PRO A 87 7.89 -6.67 -9.88
CA PRO A 87 7.47 -6.68 -8.48
C PRO A 87 8.01 -5.46 -7.73
N PRO A 88 7.30 -4.98 -6.68
CA PRO A 88 7.76 -3.83 -5.90
C PRO A 88 9.00 -4.21 -5.08
N THR A 89 10.03 -3.37 -5.16
CA THR A 89 11.23 -3.42 -4.31
C THR A 89 11.10 -2.38 -3.21
N LEU A 90 11.10 -2.83 -1.95
CA LEU A 90 10.96 -1.97 -0.77
C LEU A 90 12.24 -2.03 0.07
N ASP A 91 13.01 -0.96 0.09
CA ASP A 91 14.22 -0.82 0.90
C ASP A 91 13.95 0.02 2.15
N PHE A 92 14.16 -0.60 3.33
CA PHE A 92 14.02 0.02 4.64
C PHE A 92 15.36 0.28 5.35
N SER A 93 16.50 0.06 4.69
CA SER A 93 17.84 0.05 5.30
C SER A 93 18.27 1.36 5.96
N LEU A 94 17.67 2.49 5.55
CA LEU A 94 17.92 3.83 6.10
C LEU A 94 17.04 4.17 7.32
N SER A 95 16.24 3.22 7.82
CA SER A 95 15.38 3.41 8.99
C SER A 95 16.15 3.51 10.31
N ASP A 96 15.75 4.44 11.18
CA ASP A 96 16.39 4.67 12.48
C ASP A 96 15.72 3.83 13.56
N ASN A 97 16.53 3.19 14.41
CA ASN A 97 16.08 2.27 15.47
C ASN A 97 15.18 1.11 14.96
N VAL A 98 15.24 0.75 13.68
CA VAL A 98 14.54 -0.43 13.14
C VAL A 98 15.50 -1.61 12.99
N ALA A 99 15.12 -2.76 13.55
CA ALA A 99 15.86 -4.01 13.49
C ALA A 99 15.51 -4.82 12.23
N SER A 100 14.22 -4.89 11.90
CA SER A 100 13.69 -5.56 10.71
C SER A 100 12.33 -5.00 10.33
N VAL A 101 12.01 -5.08 9.04
CA VAL A 101 10.67 -4.86 8.50
C VAL A 101 10.30 -6.11 7.70
N GLU A 102 9.18 -6.74 8.03
CA GLU A 102 8.59 -7.80 7.23
C GLU A 102 7.45 -7.21 6.38
N THR A 103 7.57 -7.29 5.06
CA THR A 103 6.51 -6.88 4.13
C THR A 103 5.63 -8.08 3.84
N GLU A 104 4.37 -7.99 4.24
CA GLU A 104 3.34 -8.95 3.86
C GLU A 104 2.63 -8.48 2.59
N PHE A 105 2.19 -9.45 1.77
CA PHE A 105 1.58 -9.18 0.47
C PHE A 105 0.14 -9.71 0.48
N PRO A 106 -0.88 -8.83 0.40
CA PRO A 106 -2.25 -9.24 0.16
C PRO A 106 -2.36 -10.11 -1.11
N ALA A 107 -3.29 -11.05 -1.13
CA ALA A 107 -3.49 -11.94 -2.26
C ALA A 107 -3.78 -11.17 -3.55
N PRO A 108 -3.18 -11.57 -4.68
CA PRO A 108 -3.28 -10.84 -5.94
C PRO A 108 -4.60 -11.12 -6.66
N LYS A 109 -4.83 -10.37 -7.73
CA LYS A 109 -5.73 -10.73 -8.82
C LYS A 109 -4.92 -11.11 -10.05
N ARG A 110 -5.43 -12.07 -10.82
CA ARG A 110 -5.05 -12.27 -12.22
C ARG A 110 -5.75 -11.22 -13.08
N ILE A 111 -4.97 -10.45 -13.81
CA ILE A 111 -5.40 -9.34 -14.66
C ILE A 111 -4.93 -9.68 -16.08
N LYS A 112 -5.86 -9.68 -17.03
CA LYS A 112 -5.53 -9.93 -18.45
C LYS A 112 -5.05 -8.65 -19.09
N GLU A 113 -3.84 -8.69 -19.64
CA GLU A 113 -3.25 -7.57 -20.37
C GLU A 113 -3.68 -7.57 -21.84
N ALA A 114 -3.54 -6.41 -22.51
CA ALA A 114 -4.11 -6.19 -23.83
C ALA A 114 -3.40 -6.98 -24.97
N ASP A 115 -2.19 -7.46 -24.71
CA ASP A 115 -1.40 -8.34 -25.58
C ASP A 115 -1.71 -9.83 -25.39
N GLY A 116 -2.53 -10.18 -24.39
CA GLY A 116 -2.88 -11.55 -24.04
C GLY A 116 -2.03 -12.16 -22.92
N GLY A 117 -1.08 -11.40 -22.34
CA GLY A 117 -0.37 -11.79 -21.12
C GLY A 117 -1.26 -11.74 -19.87
N GLU A 118 -0.81 -12.36 -18.79
CA GLU A 118 -1.46 -12.30 -17.48
C GLU A 118 -0.54 -11.65 -16.44
N ALA A 119 -0.99 -10.52 -15.89
CA ALA A 119 -0.39 -9.84 -14.77
C ALA A 119 -1.00 -10.33 -13.44
N PHE A 120 -0.17 -10.51 -12.42
CA PHE A 120 -0.62 -10.77 -11.05
C PHE A 120 -0.38 -9.51 -10.20
N GLY A 121 -1.46 -8.97 -9.63
CA GLY A 121 -1.37 -7.67 -8.95
C GLY A 121 -2.71 -7.11 -8.51
N TYR A 122 -2.80 -5.78 -8.52
CA TYR A 122 -3.88 -5.00 -7.94
C TYR A 122 -4.37 -3.96 -8.94
N ASP A 123 -5.66 -4.03 -9.27
CA ASP A 123 -6.42 -3.13 -10.16
C ASP A 123 -7.11 -1.97 -9.39
N ARG A 124 -6.75 -1.84 -8.11
CA ARG A 124 -7.23 -0.85 -7.14
C ARG A 124 -6.07 -0.52 -6.21
N GLY A 125 -6.21 0.55 -5.43
CA GLY A 125 -5.24 0.85 -4.38
C GLY A 125 -5.05 -0.32 -3.42
N VAL A 126 -3.83 -0.46 -2.91
CA VAL A 126 -3.38 -1.56 -2.06
C VAL A 126 -2.59 -1.01 -0.87
N VAL A 127 -2.75 -1.64 0.29
CA VAL A 127 -1.85 -1.46 1.44
C VAL A 127 -1.05 -2.75 1.56
N PHE A 128 0.27 -2.66 1.52
CA PHE A 128 1.15 -3.76 1.92
C PHE A 128 1.42 -3.66 3.43
N PRO A 129 0.94 -4.59 4.27
CA PRO A 129 1.21 -4.54 5.70
C PRO A 129 2.70 -4.71 5.99
N LEU A 130 3.19 -3.94 6.96
CA LEU A 130 4.58 -3.92 7.39
C LEU A 130 4.63 -4.25 8.89
N ARG A 131 5.31 -5.36 9.26
CA ARG A 131 5.65 -5.64 10.66
C ARG A 131 7.01 -5.03 10.96
N VAL A 132 7.03 -3.93 11.69
CA VAL A 132 8.25 -3.21 12.07
C VAL A 132 8.68 -3.63 13.46
N LYS A 133 9.88 -4.20 13.56
CA LYS A 133 10.52 -4.52 14.84
C LYS A 133 11.57 -3.46 15.17
N PRO A 134 11.46 -2.70 16.27
CA PRO A 134 12.51 -1.78 16.68
C PRO A 134 13.75 -2.52 17.22
N ARG A 135 14.90 -1.84 17.27
CA ARG A 135 16.12 -2.36 17.93
C ARG A 135 16.01 -2.21 19.45
N ASP A 136 15.62 -1.02 19.88
CA ASP A 136 15.22 -0.71 21.25
C ASP A 136 13.74 -0.29 21.25
N PRO A 137 12.82 -1.04 21.90
CA PRO A 137 11.41 -0.70 21.95
C PRO A 137 11.08 0.46 22.91
N THR A 138 12.05 0.97 23.67
CA THR A 138 11.87 2.13 24.56
C THR A 138 12.19 3.46 23.87
N GLU A 139 12.97 3.42 22.80
CA GLU A 139 13.34 4.59 21.98
C GLU A 139 12.39 4.76 20.77
N PRO A 140 12.18 5.98 20.26
CA PRO A 140 11.43 6.20 19.02
C PRO A 140 12.05 5.46 17.83
N ALA A 141 11.22 4.97 16.91
CA ALA A 141 11.65 4.40 15.64
C ALA A 141 11.18 5.27 14.47
N THR A 142 12.04 5.43 13.46
CA THR A 142 11.70 6.15 12.22
C THR A 142 11.80 5.17 11.06
N LEU A 143 10.65 4.86 10.46
CA LEU A 143 10.57 4.01 9.27
C LEU A 143 10.86 4.87 8.04
N LYS A 144 11.97 4.59 7.36
CA LYS A 144 12.31 5.18 6.06
C LYS A 144 12.15 4.13 4.98
N LEU A 145 11.45 4.45 3.91
CA LEU A 145 11.20 3.58 2.76
C LEU A 145 11.67 4.24 1.47
N ASN A 146 12.58 3.56 0.77
CA ASN A 146 12.80 3.74 -0.66
C ASN A 146 12.00 2.65 -1.39
N ALA A 147 10.91 3.03 -2.05
CA ALA A 147 10.09 2.12 -2.84
C ALA A 147 10.34 2.33 -4.34
N ASP A 148 10.62 1.23 -5.04
CA ASP A 148 10.65 1.12 -6.50
C ASP A 148 9.52 0.17 -6.93
N PHE A 149 8.58 0.63 -7.76
CA PHE A 149 7.45 -0.19 -8.23
C PHE A 149 7.07 0.19 -9.66
N ALA A 150 6.22 -0.61 -10.32
CA ALA A 150 5.71 -0.32 -11.65
C ALA A 150 4.20 -0.15 -11.65
N VAL A 151 3.71 0.82 -12.42
CA VAL A 151 2.29 1.09 -12.61
C VAL A 151 1.96 1.04 -14.09
N CYS A 152 0.99 0.22 -14.47
CA CYS A 152 0.64 -0.03 -15.87
C CYS A 152 -0.83 0.29 -16.14
N GLU A 153 -1.10 0.86 -17.31
CA GLU A 153 -2.48 1.09 -17.82
C GLU A 153 -2.52 0.66 -19.29
N LYS A 154 -1.78 1.39 -20.14
CA LYS A 154 -1.50 1.04 -21.54
C LYS A 154 -0.01 0.84 -21.83
N VAL A 155 0.82 1.35 -20.93
CA VAL A 155 2.28 1.30 -20.91
C VAL A 155 2.67 1.20 -19.44
N CYS A 156 3.68 0.39 -19.14
CA CYS A 156 4.24 0.29 -17.81
C CYS A 156 5.21 1.43 -17.53
N LEU A 157 4.95 2.16 -16.44
CA LEU A 157 5.74 3.29 -16.00
C LEU A 157 6.39 2.97 -14.64
N PRO A 158 7.72 3.15 -14.49
CA PRO A 158 8.35 3.04 -13.19
C PRO A 158 7.88 4.18 -12.28
N ALA A 159 7.64 3.86 -11.02
CA ALA A 159 7.20 4.74 -9.96
C ALA A 159 8.16 4.59 -8.76
N LYS A 160 8.44 5.72 -8.12
CA LYS A 160 9.34 5.80 -6.96
C LYS A 160 8.66 6.54 -5.83
N ALA A 161 8.90 6.12 -4.60
CA ALA A 161 8.54 6.88 -3.41
C ALA A 161 9.68 6.87 -2.38
N HIS A 162 9.99 8.04 -1.84
CA HIS A 162 10.93 8.21 -0.72
C HIS A 162 10.12 8.77 0.44
N LEU A 163 9.91 7.94 1.47
CA LEU A 163 8.94 8.17 2.53
C LEU A 163 9.61 8.02 3.90
N GLU A 164 9.33 8.94 4.81
CA GLU A 164 9.85 8.89 6.19
C GLU A 164 8.70 9.10 7.18
N LEU A 165 8.43 8.09 8.00
CA LEU A 165 7.40 8.11 9.03
C LEU A 165 8.01 7.80 10.40
N LYS A 166 7.98 8.79 11.30
CA LYS A 166 8.26 8.55 12.72
C LYS A 166 7.10 7.73 13.30
N LEU A 167 7.39 6.52 13.74
CA LEU A 167 6.35 5.62 14.27
C LEU A 167 5.86 6.12 15.63
N PRO A 168 4.55 6.34 15.81
CA PRO A 168 4.00 6.76 17.08
C PRO A 168 4.03 5.61 18.08
N SER A 169 4.34 5.92 19.35
CA SER A 169 4.24 4.99 20.48
C SER A 169 2.79 4.69 20.89
N ALA A 170 1.81 5.38 20.29
CA ALA A 170 0.40 5.14 20.52
C ALA A 170 -0.06 3.80 19.92
N GLN A 171 -0.80 3.02 20.71
CA GLN A 171 -1.37 1.74 20.26
C GLN A 171 -2.59 1.92 19.35
N ALA A 172 -3.24 3.08 19.39
CA ALA A 172 -4.39 3.42 18.55
C ALA A 172 -3.95 4.33 17.39
N SER A 173 -4.37 3.99 16.17
CA SER A 173 -4.15 4.78 14.95
C SER A 173 -5.45 4.92 14.15
N PRO A 174 -5.70 6.05 13.49
CA PRO A 174 -6.80 6.19 12.53
C PRO A 174 -6.69 5.22 11.33
N HIS A 175 -5.49 4.72 11.01
CA HIS A 175 -5.24 3.82 9.87
C HIS A 175 -5.24 2.33 10.24
N ALA A 176 -5.46 1.98 11.51
CA ALA A 176 -5.43 0.59 11.98
C ALA A 176 -6.36 -0.32 11.16
N SER A 177 -7.60 0.12 10.90
CA SER A 177 -8.58 -0.65 10.13
C SER A 177 -8.19 -0.91 8.67
N ALA A 178 -7.43 0.00 8.04
CA ALA A 178 -6.92 -0.19 6.69
C ALA A 178 -5.81 -1.25 6.65
N ILE A 179 -4.94 -1.25 7.67
CA ILE A 179 -3.88 -2.25 7.85
C ILE A 179 -4.50 -3.61 8.23
N ASP A 180 -5.48 -3.66 9.14
CA ASP A 180 -6.18 -4.89 9.52
C ASP A 180 -6.92 -5.53 8.33
N ALA A 181 -7.56 -4.72 7.48
CA ALA A 181 -8.21 -5.21 6.26
C ALA A 181 -7.20 -5.76 5.24
N ALA A 182 -6.00 -5.18 5.16
CA ALA A 182 -4.93 -5.67 4.30
C ALA A 182 -4.29 -6.96 4.87
N LEU A 183 -4.06 -7.02 6.19
CA LEU A 183 -3.61 -8.22 6.92
C LEU A 183 -4.58 -9.40 6.71
N ALA A 184 -5.89 -9.15 6.80
CA ALA A 184 -6.91 -10.17 6.53
C ALA A 184 -6.94 -10.67 5.07
N ALA A 185 -6.32 -9.93 4.15
CA ALA A 185 -6.15 -10.32 2.75
C ALA A 185 -4.78 -10.97 2.46
N VAL A 186 -3.86 -11.05 3.42
CA VAL A 186 -2.60 -11.79 3.27
C VAL A 186 -2.87 -13.30 3.27
N PRO A 187 -2.31 -14.09 2.33
CA PRO A 187 -2.47 -15.53 2.33
C PRO A 187 -1.99 -16.19 3.64
N ARG A 188 -2.88 -16.90 4.32
CA ARG A 188 -2.54 -17.61 5.55
C ARG A 188 -1.85 -18.93 5.22
N ALA A 189 -0.66 -19.14 5.78
CA ALA A 189 0.06 -20.41 5.65
C ALA A 189 -0.76 -21.60 6.20
N VAL A 190 -0.84 -22.68 5.43
CA VAL A 190 -1.46 -23.96 5.82
C VAL A 190 -0.56 -25.15 5.48
N PRO A 191 -0.65 -26.27 6.23
CA PRO A 191 -0.01 -27.52 5.85
C PRO A 191 -0.49 -27.99 4.47
N SER A 192 0.41 -28.55 3.66
CA SER A 192 0.09 -29.01 2.29
C SER A 192 -1.06 -30.03 2.24
N LYS A 193 -1.14 -30.91 3.25
CA LYS A 193 -2.25 -31.86 3.45
C LYS A 193 -3.63 -31.20 3.56
N ASP A 194 -3.68 -29.94 4.01
CA ASP A 194 -4.90 -29.16 4.23
C ASP A 194 -5.15 -28.18 3.07
N PHE A 195 -4.26 -28.14 2.06
CA PHE A 195 -4.39 -27.33 0.85
C PHE A 195 -5.00 -28.12 -0.32
N GLY A 196 -4.57 -29.37 -0.51
CA GLY A 196 -5.01 -30.25 -1.59
C GLY A 196 -3.88 -31.15 -2.11
N ALA A 197 -4.23 -32.22 -2.83
CA ALA A 197 -3.25 -33.12 -3.43
C ALA A 197 -2.81 -32.61 -4.82
N LEU A 198 -1.50 -32.52 -5.05
CA LEU A 198 -0.90 -32.23 -6.35
C LEU A 198 -0.62 -33.54 -7.09
N GLU A 199 -1.46 -33.90 -8.05
CA GLU A 199 -1.37 -35.10 -8.87
C GLU A 199 -0.56 -34.83 -10.14
N ALA A 200 0.46 -35.64 -10.44
CA ALA A 200 1.18 -35.52 -11.71
C ALA A 200 0.36 -36.10 -12.88
N LEU A 201 0.09 -35.26 -13.89
CA LEU A 201 -0.61 -35.66 -15.11
C LEU A 201 0.36 -36.20 -16.17
N GLY A 202 1.59 -35.69 -16.19
CA GLY A 202 2.65 -36.09 -17.12
C GLY A 202 4.03 -35.57 -16.68
N ALA A 203 4.91 -35.32 -17.66
CA ALA A 203 6.24 -34.76 -17.41
C ALA A 203 6.20 -33.27 -17.01
N ASP A 204 5.31 -32.50 -17.66
CA ASP A 204 5.31 -31.04 -17.59
C ASP A 204 4.02 -30.45 -17.00
N SER A 205 3.16 -31.28 -16.38
CA SER A 205 1.91 -30.80 -15.79
C SER A 205 1.39 -31.60 -14.60
N TRP A 206 0.70 -30.88 -13.71
CA TRP A 206 0.04 -31.39 -12.52
C TRP A 206 -1.40 -30.89 -12.43
N ARG A 207 -2.26 -31.64 -11.74
CA ARG A 207 -3.58 -31.21 -11.30
C ARG A 207 -3.56 -30.98 -9.80
N LEU A 208 -4.15 -29.87 -9.37
CA LEU A 208 -4.42 -29.60 -7.97
C LEU A 208 -5.93 -29.43 -7.79
N CYS A 209 -6.54 -30.27 -6.97
CA CYS A 209 -7.91 -30.09 -6.50
C CYS A 209 -7.86 -29.61 -5.05
N PRO A 210 -8.14 -28.32 -4.76
CA PRO A 210 -7.99 -27.80 -3.40
C PRO A 210 -9.00 -28.38 -2.42
N ALA A 211 -8.61 -28.51 -1.16
CA ALA A 211 -9.50 -28.87 -0.08
C ALA A 211 -10.36 -27.65 0.32
N HIS A 212 -11.53 -27.50 -0.30
CA HIS A 212 -12.38 -26.32 -0.17
C HIS A 212 -13.68 -26.62 0.61
N ALA A 213 -13.57 -26.86 1.92
CA ALA A 213 -14.72 -27.12 2.80
C ALA A 213 -15.72 -25.96 2.89
N ASP A 214 -15.24 -24.71 2.75
CA ASP A 214 -15.96 -23.48 3.06
C ASP A 214 -16.19 -22.56 1.84
N GLY A 215 -16.45 -23.16 0.67
CA GLY A 215 -16.82 -22.46 -0.57
C GLY A 215 -15.76 -22.48 -1.67
N PRO A 216 -16.14 -22.20 -2.93
CA PRO A 216 -15.30 -22.48 -4.10
C PRO A 216 -14.05 -21.61 -4.17
N PRO A 217 -12.93 -22.14 -4.70
CA PRO A 217 -11.77 -21.33 -5.04
C PRO A 217 -12.10 -20.39 -6.21
N ARG A 218 -11.38 -19.26 -6.28
CA ARG A 218 -11.49 -18.27 -7.36
C ARG A 218 -10.32 -18.35 -8.33
N ASP A 219 -9.12 -18.47 -7.80
CA ASP A 219 -7.88 -18.53 -8.58
C ASP A 219 -6.76 -19.19 -7.76
N LEU A 220 -5.78 -19.76 -8.45
CA LEU A 220 -4.57 -20.38 -7.92
C LEU A 220 -3.35 -19.71 -8.56
N PHE A 221 -2.47 -19.14 -7.74
CA PHE A 221 -1.19 -18.60 -8.16
C PHE A 221 -0.07 -19.57 -7.78
N VAL A 222 0.98 -19.63 -8.61
CA VAL A 222 2.15 -20.49 -8.41
C VAL A 222 3.42 -19.66 -8.50
N GLU A 223 4.13 -19.56 -7.39
CA GLU A 223 5.49 -19.04 -7.32
C GLU A 223 6.46 -20.22 -7.43
N ALA A 224 7.43 -20.11 -8.34
CA ALA A 224 8.44 -21.12 -8.61
C ALA A 224 9.86 -20.56 -8.42
N PRO A 225 10.91 -21.42 -8.35
CA PRO A 225 12.29 -20.95 -8.29
C PRO A 225 12.68 -20.18 -9.55
N GLU A 226 13.74 -19.36 -9.45
CA GLU A 226 14.25 -18.57 -10.57
C GLU A 226 14.46 -19.41 -11.85
N GLY A 227 14.03 -18.87 -12.99
CA GLY A 227 14.11 -19.52 -14.30
C GLY A 227 13.02 -20.55 -14.59
N TRP A 228 12.12 -20.86 -13.64
CA TRP A 228 10.93 -21.67 -13.90
C TRP A 228 9.74 -20.80 -14.27
N TRP A 229 9.05 -21.17 -15.36
CA TRP A 229 7.81 -20.54 -15.77
C TRP A 229 6.66 -21.54 -15.68
N LEU A 230 5.66 -21.28 -14.84
CA LEU A 230 4.46 -22.11 -14.73
C LEU A 230 3.20 -21.28 -14.94
N LYS A 231 2.23 -21.87 -15.66
CA LYS A 231 0.89 -21.31 -15.80
C LYS A 231 -0.14 -22.16 -15.06
N THR A 232 -1.06 -21.49 -14.38
CA THR A 232 -2.23 -22.11 -13.75
C THR A 232 -3.48 -21.83 -14.56
N THR A 233 -4.29 -22.86 -14.81
CA THR A 233 -5.58 -22.74 -15.49
C THR A 233 -6.67 -23.47 -14.70
N PRO A 234 -7.90 -22.93 -14.59
CA PRO A 234 -9.02 -23.66 -14.02
C PRO A 234 -9.27 -24.97 -14.77
N ALA A 235 -9.54 -26.03 -14.02
CA ALA A 235 -9.82 -27.37 -14.51
C ALA A 235 -11.02 -27.96 -13.76
N GLN A 236 -11.83 -28.75 -14.45
CA GLN A 236 -12.90 -29.51 -13.80
C GLN A 236 -12.39 -30.93 -13.53
N ALA A 237 -12.60 -31.43 -12.30
CA ALA A 237 -12.41 -32.85 -12.02
C ALA A 237 -13.54 -33.69 -12.64
N GLU A 238 -13.19 -34.91 -13.04
CA GLU A 238 -14.20 -35.95 -13.31
C GLU A 238 -14.96 -36.23 -12.00
N GLY A 239 -16.21 -35.76 -11.93
CA GLY A 239 -17.01 -35.76 -10.69
C GLY A 239 -17.43 -34.37 -10.18
N GLY A 240 -16.99 -33.28 -10.81
CA GLY A 240 -17.52 -31.92 -10.56
C GLY A 240 -16.87 -31.14 -9.42
N GLY A 241 -15.55 -31.28 -9.25
CA GLY A 241 -14.75 -30.46 -8.34
C GLY A 241 -13.99 -29.35 -9.06
N ASP A 242 -13.92 -28.17 -8.43
CA ASP A 242 -13.08 -27.06 -8.89
C ASP A 242 -11.61 -27.37 -8.63
N CYS A 243 -10.85 -27.57 -9.71
CA CYS A 243 -9.42 -27.87 -9.67
C CYS A 243 -8.65 -26.88 -10.56
N PHE A 244 -7.33 -27.02 -10.58
CA PHE A 244 -6.43 -26.24 -11.42
C PHE A 244 -5.42 -27.17 -12.08
N THR A 245 -5.03 -26.87 -13.32
CA THR A 245 -3.86 -27.48 -13.96
C THR A 245 -2.69 -26.52 -13.81
N LEU A 246 -1.57 -27.01 -13.28
CA LEU A 246 -0.28 -26.33 -13.28
C LEU A 246 0.52 -26.90 -14.45
N THR A 247 0.97 -26.05 -15.38
CA THR A 247 1.73 -26.47 -16.57
C THR A 247 3.06 -25.73 -16.63
N ILE A 248 4.16 -26.43 -16.86
CA ILE A 248 5.46 -25.83 -17.13
C ILE A 248 5.42 -25.20 -18.53
N GLY A 249 5.67 -23.90 -18.61
CA GLY A 249 5.90 -23.18 -19.87
C GLY A 249 7.39 -23.17 -20.25
N ASP A 250 8.27 -22.99 -19.26
CA ASP A 250 9.73 -23.05 -19.42
C ASP A 250 10.41 -23.44 -18.09
N LYS A 251 11.64 -23.93 -18.15
CA LYS A 251 12.46 -24.28 -16.96
C LYS A 251 13.95 -24.32 -17.30
N PRO A 252 14.86 -24.23 -16.30
CA PRO A 252 16.30 -24.36 -16.55
C PRO A 252 16.67 -25.69 -17.22
N LYS A 253 17.75 -25.71 -18.01
CA LYS A 253 18.21 -26.92 -18.71
C LYS A 253 18.66 -28.03 -17.76
N ASP A 254 19.18 -27.62 -16.61
CA ASP A 254 19.62 -28.42 -15.47
C ASP A 254 18.54 -28.53 -14.37
N ALA A 255 17.29 -28.16 -14.67
CA ALA A 255 16.14 -28.26 -13.77
C ALA A 255 16.03 -29.65 -13.12
N ALA A 256 16.27 -29.69 -11.81
CA ALA A 256 16.09 -30.88 -10.99
C ALA A 256 14.65 -30.99 -10.48
N PHE A 257 14.24 -32.23 -10.19
CA PHE A 257 12.97 -32.55 -9.53
C PHE A 257 13.23 -33.34 -8.23
N PRO A 258 12.35 -33.24 -7.21
CA PRO A 258 11.16 -32.39 -7.16
C PRO A 258 11.50 -30.89 -7.10
N VAL A 259 10.61 -30.06 -7.65
CA VAL A 259 10.71 -28.59 -7.56
C VAL A 259 9.79 -28.09 -6.45
N ALA A 260 10.29 -27.16 -5.62
CA ALA A 260 9.49 -26.52 -4.59
C ALA A 260 8.60 -25.43 -5.21
N LEU A 261 7.29 -25.64 -5.19
CA LEU A 261 6.30 -24.65 -5.64
C LEU A 261 5.59 -24.06 -4.44
N ARG A 262 5.56 -22.72 -4.34
CA ARG A 262 4.68 -22.01 -3.41
C ARG A 262 3.36 -21.77 -4.12
N LEU A 263 2.26 -22.12 -3.47
CA LEU A 263 0.92 -22.10 -4.05
C LEU A 263 0.02 -21.21 -3.21
N THR A 264 -0.55 -20.18 -3.82
CA THR A 264 -1.49 -19.25 -3.18
C THR A 264 -2.87 -19.46 -3.76
N LEU A 265 -3.82 -19.93 -2.94
CA LEU A 265 -5.22 -20.10 -3.33
C LEU A 265 -6.04 -18.91 -2.85
N THR A 266 -6.89 -18.39 -3.73
CA THR A 266 -7.87 -17.35 -3.40
C THR A 266 -9.30 -17.88 -3.50
N GLY A 267 -10.24 -17.28 -2.77
CA GLY A 267 -11.62 -17.77 -2.65
C GLY A 267 -11.93 -18.29 -1.24
N GLY A 268 -13.01 -19.06 -1.10
CA GLY A 268 -13.47 -19.58 0.18
C GLY A 268 -13.58 -18.51 1.29
N PRO A 269 -13.19 -18.83 2.55
CA PRO A 269 -13.28 -17.91 3.69
C PRO A 269 -12.12 -16.90 3.76
N GLY A 270 -11.13 -16.99 2.87
CA GLY A 270 -9.93 -16.15 2.85
C GLY A 270 -8.78 -16.83 2.13
N PRO A 271 -7.77 -16.08 1.66
CA PRO A 271 -6.65 -16.65 0.92
C PRO A 271 -5.77 -17.53 1.82
N ILE A 272 -5.28 -18.63 1.26
CA ILE A 272 -4.37 -19.57 1.93
C ILE A 272 -3.15 -19.83 1.06
N GLU A 273 -2.05 -20.23 1.68
CA GLU A 273 -0.79 -20.50 1.01
C GLU A 273 -0.10 -21.73 1.56
N THR A 274 0.61 -22.45 0.71
CA THR A 274 1.45 -23.58 1.12
C THR A 274 2.69 -23.72 0.23
N THR A 275 3.58 -24.64 0.55
CA THR A 275 4.69 -25.04 -0.33
C THR A 275 4.66 -26.54 -0.52
N ILE A 276 4.66 -26.98 -1.79
CA ILE A 276 4.58 -28.39 -2.19
C ILE A 276 5.79 -28.75 -3.04
N GLN A 277 6.29 -29.97 -2.86
CA GLN A 277 7.33 -30.57 -3.70
C GLN A 277 6.65 -31.24 -4.91
N ALA A 278 6.84 -30.68 -6.10
CA ALA A 278 6.24 -31.17 -7.34
C ALA A 278 7.23 -32.07 -8.09
N ALA A 279 6.84 -33.32 -8.35
CA ALA A 279 7.60 -34.28 -9.13
C ALA A 279 6.80 -34.72 -10.37
N PRO A 280 7.43 -34.93 -11.54
CA PRO A 280 6.76 -35.40 -12.74
C PRO A 280 6.24 -36.82 -12.58
N LYS A 281 5.31 -37.22 -13.44
CA LYS A 281 4.85 -38.61 -13.52
C LYS A 281 5.94 -39.47 -14.17
N THR A 282 6.37 -40.52 -13.47
CA THR A 282 7.29 -41.57 -13.96
C THR A 282 6.62 -42.53 -14.92
#